data_AF-A0A933B1B4-F1
#
_entry.id   AF-A0A933B1B4-F1
#
_cell.length_a   1.000
_cell.length_b   1.000
_cell.length_c   1.000
_cell.angle_alpha   90.00
_cell.angle_beta   90.00
_cell.angle_gamma   90.00
#
_symmetry.space_group_name_H-M   'P 1'
#
loop_
_entity.id
_entity.type
_entity.pdbx_description
1 polymer ?
#
loop_
_entity_poly.entity_id
_entity_poly.type
_entity_poly.pdbx_seq_one_letter_code
_entity_poly.pdbx_strand_id
1 'polypeptide(L)'
;VSHIYTAAISSELSKQFFLTTSFSIQTARTWVPADSTRTEPNGASVPIQFVVPPFDADVYTWLLDCDYVLKENLTFVGSFRYSAADNFDDFESLRVTFFGGFYGIGLPLGASYKQADVSLGLRWLPKENWTVEPRYGLYHYDANEAVETGDYTAHVVSFQVSSKWG
;
A
#
# COMPACT_ATOMS: atom_id res chain seq x y z
N VAL A 1 6.22 15.77 -8.82
CA VAL A 1 7.45 15.60 -8.01
C VAL A 1 7.18 14.51 -7.01
N SER A 2 8.13 13.60 -6.76
CA SER A 2 7.96 12.51 -5.78
C SER A 2 9.18 12.40 -4.88
N HIS A 3 8.94 12.18 -3.59
CA HIS A 3 9.94 11.90 -2.58
C HIS A 3 9.60 10.59 -1.88
N ILE A 4 10.62 9.78 -1.57
CA ILE A 4 10.48 8.55 -0.80
C ILE A 4 11.53 8.60 0.32
N TYR A 5 11.08 8.39 1.54
CA TYR A 5 11.92 8.30 2.72
C TYR A 5 11.72 6.93 3.34
N THR A 6 12.81 6.30 3.74
CA THR A 6 12.78 4.97 4.36
C THR A 6 13.75 4.94 5.53
N ALA A 7 13.30 4.37 6.64
CA ALA A 7 14.11 4.10 7.81
C ALA A 7 13.93 2.63 8.19
N ALA A 8 15.01 1.96 8.57
CA ALA A 8 14.97 0.60 9.05
C ALA A 8 15.92 0.43 10.24
N ILE A 9 15.46 -0.30 11.25
CA ILE A 9 16.22 -0.66 12.43
C ILE A 9 16.13 -2.18 12.55
N SER A 10 17.28 -2.83 12.70
CA SER A 10 17.36 -4.25 13.03
C SER A 10 18.04 -4.40 14.38
N SER A 11 17.50 -5.26 15.22
CA SER A 11 17.94 -5.43 16.60
C SER A 11 17.90 -6.89 17.00
N GLU A 12 19.00 -7.35 17.58
CA GLU A 12 19.06 -8.61 18.31
C GLU A 12 18.69 -8.29 19.77
N LEU A 13 17.43 -8.51 20.16
CA LEU A 13 17.01 -8.24 21.54
C LEU A 13 17.53 -9.31 22.51
N SER A 14 17.83 -10.50 21.98
CA SER A 14 18.53 -11.58 22.67
C SER A 14 19.18 -12.51 21.65
N LYS A 15 20.05 -13.42 22.10
CA LYS A 15 20.69 -14.45 21.24
C LYS A 15 19.71 -15.28 20.41
N GLN A 16 18.43 -15.31 20.79
CA GLN A 16 17.39 -16.07 20.11
C GLN A 16 16.35 -15.18 19.42
N PHE A 17 16.35 -13.86 19.62
CA PHE A 17 15.28 -12.99 19.15
C PHE A 17 15.81 -11.83 18.31
N PHE A 18 15.45 -11.86 17.03
CA PHE A 18 15.77 -10.82 16.06
C PHE A 18 14.49 -10.11 15.66
N LEU A 19 14.54 -8.78 15.66
CA LEU A 19 13.46 -7.91 15.26
C LEU A 19 13.98 -6.91 14.24
N THR A 20 13.30 -6.82 13.11
CA THR A 20 13.49 -5.76 12.14
C THR A 20 12.22 -4.94 12.09
N THR A 21 12.36 -3.62 12.13
CA THR A 21 11.26 -2.69 11.93
C THR A 21 11.69 -1.68 10.89
N SER A 22 10.85 -1.47 9.88
CA SER A 22 11.07 -0.45 8.88
C SER A 22 9.81 0.37 8.67
N PHE A 23 10.04 1.61 8.27
CA PHE A 23 9.03 2.58 7.93
C PHE A 23 9.41 3.23 6.61
N SER A 24 8.45 3.38 5.72
CA SER A 24 8.59 4.14 4.50
C SER A 24 7.44 5.11 4.34
N ILE A 25 7.75 6.30 3.86
CA ILE A 25 6.78 7.30 3.42
C ILE A 25 7.12 7.72 1.99
N GLN A 26 6.14 7.63 1.12
CA GLN A 26 6.18 8.14 -0.23
C GLN A 26 5.20 9.31 -0.31
N THR A 27 5.69 10.47 -0.74
CA THR A 27 4.85 11.63 -1.04
C THR A 27 5.03 11.99 -2.51
N ALA A 28 3.94 12.14 -3.24
CA ALA A 28 3.97 12.44 -4.65
C ALA A 28 2.94 13.50 -5.00
N ARG A 29 3.35 14.51 -5.77
CA ARG A 29 2.47 15.55 -6.29
C ARG A 29 2.48 15.55 -7.81
N THR A 30 1.31 15.36 -8.41
CA THR A 30 1.11 15.33 -9.86
C THR A 30 0.27 16.53 -10.29
N TRP A 31 0.66 17.16 -11.40
CA TRP A 31 -0.10 18.23 -12.02
C TRP A 31 -0.47 17.79 -13.43
N VAL A 32 -1.75 17.88 -13.76
CA VAL A 32 -2.24 17.56 -15.11
C VAL A 32 -2.59 18.88 -15.81
N PRO A 33 -1.82 19.34 -16.81
CA PRO A 33 -2.26 20.45 -17.63
C PRO A 33 -3.47 20.01 -18.46
N ALA A 34 -4.63 20.65 -18.24
CA ALA A 34 -5.82 20.44 -19.05
C ALA A 34 -5.99 21.63 -20.01
N ASP A 35 -5.54 21.46 -21.25
CA ASP A 35 -5.91 22.36 -22.34
C ASP A 35 -7.18 21.86 -23.00
N SER A 36 -8.22 22.69 -22.96
CA SER A 36 -9.46 22.42 -23.68
C SER A 36 -9.84 23.66 -24.47
N THR A 37 -10.40 23.42 -25.66
CA THR A 37 -10.95 24.49 -26.48
C THR A 37 -12.42 24.23 -26.69
N ARG A 38 -13.25 25.26 -26.52
CA ARG A 38 -14.65 25.23 -26.94
C ARG A 38 -14.75 25.88 -28.30
N THR A 39 -15.36 25.18 -29.24
CA THR A 39 -15.73 25.76 -30.53
C THR A 39 -17.05 26.51 -30.37
N GLU A 40 -17.01 27.82 -30.59
CA GLU A 40 -18.20 28.66 -30.61
C GLU A 40 -19.02 28.42 -31.90
N PRO A 41 -20.32 28.79 -31.93
CA PRO A 41 -21.17 28.63 -33.12
C PRO A 41 -20.65 29.31 -34.39
N ASN A 42 -19.74 30.28 -34.25
CA ASN A 42 -19.06 30.97 -35.36
C ASN A 42 -17.77 30.25 -35.84
N GLY A 43 -17.47 29.07 -35.31
CA GLY A 43 -16.29 28.27 -35.65
C GLY A 43 -15.00 28.71 -34.94
N ALA A 44 -15.04 29.71 -34.07
CA ALA A 44 -13.87 30.14 -33.30
C ALA A 44 -13.57 29.15 -32.15
N SER A 45 -12.32 28.74 -32.00
CA SER A 45 -11.85 27.99 -30.84
C SER A 45 -11.46 28.95 -29.72
N VAL A 46 -12.20 28.91 -28.61
CA VAL A 46 -11.90 29.68 -27.40
C VAL A 46 -11.22 28.77 -26.39
N PRO A 47 -10.03 29.12 -25.86
CA PRO A 47 -9.40 28.34 -24.81
C PRO A 47 -10.27 28.40 -23.55
N ILE A 48 -10.60 27.24 -22.99
CA ILE A 48 -11.17 27.12 -21.66
C ILE A 48 -10.04 26.67 -20.74
N GLN A 49 -9.69 27.51 -19.77
CA GLN A 49 -8.77 27.13 -18.72
C GLN A 49 -9.52 26.30 -17.67
N PHE A 50 -9.22 25.01 -17.62
CA PHE A 50 -9.52 24.19 -16.46
C PHE A 50 -8.27 24.15 -15.57
N VAL A 51 -8.41 24.61 -14.33
CA VAL A 51 -7.39 24.36 -13.31
C VAL A 51 -7.71 22.99 -12.73
N VAL A 52 -7.02 21.96 -13.20
CA VAL A 52 -7.01 20.67 -12.49
C VAL A 52 -6.12 20.87 -11.27
N PRO A 53 -6.66 20.72 -10.06
CA PRO A 53 -5.85 20.81 -8.86
C PRO A 53 -4.72 19.77 -8.89
N PRO A 54 -3.61 20.08 -8.21
CA PRO A 54 -2.59 19.08 -8.00
C PRO A 54 -3.18 17.91 -7.22
N PHE A 55 -2.76 16.73 -7.63
CA PHE A 55 -3.04 15.48 -6.96
C PHE A 55 -1.87 15.14 -6.04
N ASP A 56 -2.14 14.95 -4.75
CA ASP A 56 -1.17 14.50 -3.77
C ASP A 56 -1.43 13.02 -3.45
N ALA A 57 -0.40 12.20 -3.47
CA ALA A 57 -0.46 10.77 -3.15
C ALA A 57 0.56 10.49 -2.07
N ASP A 58 0.04 10.29 -0.85
CA ASP A 58 0.85 10.01 0.32
C ASP A 58 0.60 8.56 0.75
N VAL A 59 1.66 7.77 0.76
CA VAL A 59 1.62 6.37 1.18
C VAL A 59 2.60 6.16 2.32
N TYR A 60 2.11 5.68 3.45
CA TYR A 60 2.93 5.29 4.59
C TYR A 60 2.86 3.78 4.77
N THR A 61 4.01 3.16 4.97
CA THR A 61 4.12 1.72 5.18
C THR A 61 5.02 1.42 6.36
N TRP A 62 4.50 0.65 7.30
CA TRP A 62 5.22 0.06 8.41
C TRP A 62 5.40 -1.44 8.14
N LEU A 63 6.60 -1.94 8.37
CA LEU A 63 6.91 -3.36 8.29
C LEU A 63 7.65 -3.76 9.55
N LEU A 64 7.19 -4.84 10.18
CA LEU A 64 7.83 -5.47 11.32
C LEU A 64 8.03 -6.93 10.99
N ASP A 65 9.26 -7.41 11.10
CA ASP A 65 9.61 -8.82 10.93
C ASP A 65 10.31 -9.30 12.20
N CYS A 66 9.95 -10.49 12.67
CA CYS A 66 10.59 -11.11 13.82
C CYS A 66 10.92 -12.58 13.57
N ASP A 67 12.10 -12.96 14.04
CA ASP A 67 12.58 -14.33 14.08
C ASP A 67 12.92 -14.68 15.54
N TYR A 68 12.26 -15.71 16.06
CA TYR A 68 12.50 -16.20 17.42
C TYR A 68 12.89 -17.67 17.42
N VAL A 69 14.14 -17.96 17.76
CA VAL A 69 14.68 -19.32 17.87
C VAL A 69 14.16 -19.96 19.15
N LEU A 70 13.12 -20.79 19.03
CA LEU A 70 12.54 -21.54 20.15
C LEU A 70 13.46 -22.70 20.58
N LYS A 71 14.07 -23.37 19.59
CA LYS A 71 15.05 -24.46 19.73
C LYS A 71 16.01 -24.41 18.55
N GLU A 72 17.13 -25.13 18.64
CA GLU A 72 18.14 -25.21 17.56
C GLU A 72 17.56 -25.59 16.19
N ASN A 73 16.46 -26.35 16.18
CA ASN A 73 15.78 -26.79 14.96
C ASN A 73 14.39 -26.18 14.75
N LEU A 74 13.97 -25.21 15.56
CA LEU A 74 12.63 -24.64 15.51
C LEU A 74 12.67 -23.13 15.74
N THR A 75 12.23 -22.38 14.74
CA THR A 75 12.17 -20.92 14.76
C THR A 75 10.74 -20.48 14.51
N PHE A 76 10.22 -19.60 15.37
CA PHE A 76 9.01 -18.85 15.09
C PHE A 76 9.35 -17.68 14.18
N VAL A 77 8.54 -17.49 13.14
CA VAL A 77 8.68 -16.39 12.18
C VAL A 77 7.39 -15.58 12.17
N GLY A 78 7.51 -14.28 12.29
CA GLY A 78 6.38 -13.37 12.27
C GLY A 78 6.66 -12.18 11.36
N SER A 79 5.65 -11.73 10.63
CA SER A 79 5.70 -10.46 9.93
C SER A 79 4.39 -9.72 10.06
N PHE A 80 4.48 -8.40 10.12
CA PHE A 80 3.37 -7.48 10.14
C PHE A 80 3.65 -6.34 9.16
N ARG A 81 2.71 -6.07 8.27
CA ARG A 81 2.74 -4.92 7.37
C ARG A 81 1.48 -4.10 7.60
N TYR A 82 1.65 -2.81 7.81
CA TYR A 82 0.55 -1.86 7.72
C TYR A 82 0.88 -0.82 6.67
N SER A 83 -0.03 -0.60 5.73
CA SER A 83 0.12 0.40 4.70
C SER A 83 -1.16 1.21 4.63
N ALA A 84 -1.04 2.52 4.48
CA ALA A 84 -2.19 3.30 4.08
C ALA A 84 -1.81 4.41 3.11
N ALA A 85 -2.79 4.69 2.27
CA ALA A 85 -2.72 5.58 1.14
C ALA A 85 -3.86 6.60 1.28
N ASP A 86 -3.49 7.87 1.38
CA ASP A 86 -4.44 8.98 1.57
C ASP A 86 -4.28 10.00 0.41
N ASN A 87 -5.29 10.87 0.26
CA ASN A 87 -5.36 11.96 -0.74
C ASN A 87 -5.56 11.55 -2.21
N PHE A 88 -5.95 10.30 -2.47
CA PHE A 88 -6.23 9.83 -3.83
C PHE A 88 -7.57 10.33 -4.43
N ASP A 89 -8.38 11.01 -3.62
CA ASP A 89 -9.79 11.32 -3.82
C ASP A 89 -10.18 12.76 -3.42
N ASP A 90 -9.23 13.68 -3.23
CA ASP A 90 -9.56 15.08 -2.90
C ASP A 90 -10.20 15.80 -4.12
N PHE A 91 -11.51 15.68 -4.21
CA PHE A 91 -12.34 16.19 -5.29
C PHE A 91 -12.74 17.67 -5.11
N GLU A 92 -12.35 18.34 -4.02
CA GLU A 92 -12.89 19.66 -3.65
C GLU A 92 -12.56 20.78 -4.64
N SER A 93 -11.56 20.58 -5.49
CA SER A 93 -10.98 21.67 -6.29
C SER A 93 -11.29 21.61 -7.80
N LEU A 94 -11.98 20.57 -8.29
CA LEU A 94 -12.52 20.55 -9.66
C LEU A 94 -13.93 21.16 -9.70
N ARG A 95 -14.00 22.47 -9.39
CA ARG A 95 -15.25 23.25 -9.51
C ARG A 95 -15.52 23.57 -10.97
N VAL A 96 -16.24 22.70 -11.65
CA VAL A 96 -16.74 22.99 -13.00
C VAL A 96 -18.09 23.68 -12.89
N THR A 97 -18.16 24.95 -13.30
CA THR A 97 -19.43 25.69 -13.40
C THR A 97 -19.98 25.51 -14.80
N PHE A 98 -20.95 24.62 -14.98
CA PHE A 98 -21.78 24.60 -16.19
C PHE A 98 -23.22 24.96 -15.81
N PHE A 99 -23.77 26.00 -16.47
CA PHE A 99 -25.18 26.42 -16.36
C PHE A 99 -25.70 26.62 -14.92
N GLY A 100 -24.93 27.25 -14.03
CA GLY A 100 -25.41 27.62 -12.69
C GLY A 100 -25.54 26.47 -11.68
N GLY A 101 -25.06 25.27 -12.01
CA GLY A 101 -24.97 24.13 -11.09
C GLY A 101 -23.51 23.79 -10.73
N PHE A 102 -23.27 23.43 -9.47
CA PHE A 102 -21.98 22.96 -8.98
C PHE A 102 -21.89 21.44 -9.17
N TYR A 103 -20.90 20.97 -9.95
CA TYR A 103 -20.58 19.54 -10.05
C TYR A 103 -19.07 19.36 -9.85
N GLY A 104 -18.69 18.81 -8.69
CA GLY A 104 -17.33 18.35 -8.44
C GLY A 104 -17.19 16.94 -9.01
N ILE A 105 -16.56 16.83 -10.18
CA ILE A 105 -16.23 15.54 -10.80
C ILE A 105 -14.71 15.48 -10.88
N GLY A 106 -14.05 15.23 -9.75
CA GLY A 106 -12.66 14.82 -9.82
C GLY A 106 -12.59 13.33 -10.17
N LEU A 107 -11.61 12.96 -10.99
CA LEU A 107 -11.32 11.56 -11.31
C LEU A 107 -10.31 11.06 -10.29
N PRO A 108 -10.58 9.95 -9.56
CA PRO A 108 -9.57 9.33 -8.72
C PRO A 108 -8.40 8.88 -9.60
N LEU A 109 -7.20 9.40 -9.31
CA LEU A 109 -5.98 9.03 -10.05
C LEU A 109 -5.20 7.89 -9.37
N GLY A 110 -5.80 7.27 -8.35
CA GLY A 110 -5.37 6.01 -7.73
C GLY A 110 -6.26 5.64 -6.55
N ALA A 111 -5.75 4.75 -5.69
CA ALA A 111 -6.51 4.11 -4.61
C ALA A 111 -6.17 4.73 -3.25
N SER A 112 -7.18 5.22 -2.51
CA SER A 112 -7.05 5.46 -1.08
C SER A 112 -7.47 4.20 -0.34
N TYR A 113 -6.62 3.73 0.57
CA TYR A 113 -6.84 2.45 1.26
C TYR A 113 -6.11 2.37 2.59
N LYS A 114 -6.54 1.44 3.44
CA LYS A 114 -5.80 0.91 4.58
C LYS A 114 -5.62 -0.59 4.41
N GLN A 115 -4.40 -1.06 4.59
CA GLN A 115 -4.06 -2.47 4.49
C GLN A 115 -3.29 -2.91 5.72
N ALA A 116 -3.69 -4.03 6.32
CA ALA A 116 -2.99 -4.68 7.41
C ALA A 116 -2.80 -6.16 7.09
N ASP A 117 -1.55 -6.60 7.05
CA ASP A 117 -1.18 -7.98 6.81
C ASP A 117 -0.39 -8.52 7.99
N VAL A 118 -0.82 -9.64 8.53
CA VAL A 118 -0.13 -10.37 9.60
C VAL A 118 0.19 -11.76 9.08
N SER A 119 1.44 -12.21 9.18
CA SER A 119 1.82 -13.59 8.87
C SER A 119 2.59 -14.17 10.04
N LEU A 120 2.13 -15.31 10.55
CA LEU A 120 2.78 -16.07 11.61
C LEU A 120 3.13 -17.46 11.11
N GLY A 121 4.28 -17.99 11.51
CA GLY A 121 4.73 -19.30 11.08
C GLY A 121 5.74 -19.95 12.01
N LEU A 122 6.00 -21.22 11.74
CA LEU A 122 7.04 -21.99 12.40
C LEU A 122 7.94 -22.59 11.33
N ARG A 123 9.21 -22.23 11.33
CA ARG A 123 10.24 -22.89 10.52
C ARG A 123 10.85 -24.02 11.34
N TRP A 124 10.62 -25.26 10.91
CA TRP A 124 11.11 -26.46 11.56
C TRP A 124 12.10 -27.21 10.68
N LEU A 125 13.24 -27.58 11.25
CA LEU A 125 14.25 -28.42 10.62
C LEU A 125 14.25 -29.81 11.28
N PRO A 126 13.32 -30.72 10.92
CA PRO A 126 13.25 -32.05 11.52
C PRO A 126 14.54 -32.86 11.31
N LYS A 127 15.26 -32.57 10.22
CA LYS A 127 16.57 -33.12 9.86
C LYS A 127 17.37 -32.02 9.16
N GLU A 128 18.70 -32.12 9.17
CA GLU A 128 19.59 -31.10 8.58
C GLU A 128 19.25 -30.73 7.12
N ASN A 129 18.72 -31.70 6.36
CA ASN A 129 18.40 -31.50 4.95
C ASN A 129 16.96 -31.10 4.69
N TRP A 130 16.08 -31.11 5.69
CA TRP A 130 14.65 -30.85 5.50
C TRP A 130 14.23 -29.60 6.26
N THR A 131 13.44 -28.75 5.61
CA THR A 131 12.76 -27.63 6.26
C THR A 131 11.27 -27.73 5.99
N VAL A 132 10.49 -27.56 7.04
CA VAL A 132 9.02 -27.57 7.02
C VAL A 132 8.55 -26.26 7.63
N GLU A 133 7.70 -25.54 6.92
CA GLU A 133 7.27 -24.19 7.31
C GLU A 133 5.76 -24.00 7.10
N PRO A 134 4.92 -24.41 8.07
CA PRO A 134 3.53 -23.95 8.14
C PRO A 134 3.48 -22.45 8.43
N ARG A 135 2.59 -21.75 7.72
CA ARG A 135 2.29 -20.34 7.94
C ARG A 135 0.78 -20.10 7.92
N TYR A 136 0.37 -19.12 8.69
CA TYR A 136 -0.96 -18.54 8.67
C TYR A 136 -0.82 -17.04 8.40
N GLY A 137 -1.53 -16.55 7.39
CA GLY A 137 -1.64 -15.16 7.03
C GLY A 137 -3.06 -14.65 7.23
N LEU A 138 -3.18 -13.46 7.80
CA LEU A 138 -4.40 -12.65 7.81
C LEU A 138 -4.12 -11.37 7.05
N TYR A 139 -4.86 -11.15 5.97
CA TYR A 139 -4.73 -9.98 5.10
C TYR A 139 -6.04 -9.22 5.14
N HIS A 140 -5.99 -7.95 5.52
CA HIS A 140 -7.15 -7.08 5.56
C HIS A 140 -6.88 -5.86 4.69
N TYR A 141 -7.84 -5.54 3.82
CA TYR A 141 -7.81 -4.39 2.94
C TYR A 141 -9.14 -3.66 3.04
N ASP A 142 -9.06 -2.37 3.33
CA ASP A 142 -10.15 -1.43 3.52
C ASP A 142 -9.98 -0.36 2.45
N ALA A 143 -10.80 -0.41 1.41
CA ALA A 143 -10.78 0.50 0.28
C ALA A 143 -11.59 1.76 0.62
N ASN A 144 -11.29 2.86 -0.04
CA ASN A 144 -12.15 4.04 0.05
C ASN A 144 -13.43 3.82 -0.76
N GLU A 145 -14.53 3.56 -0.05
CA GLU A 145 -15.87 3.30 -0.61
C GLU A 145 -16.40 4.43 -1.53
N ALA A 146 -15.86 5.65 -1.45
CA ALA A 146 -16.27 6.76 -2.29
C ALA A 146 -15.85 6.60 -3.76
N VAL A 147 -14.79 5.81 -4.01
CA VAL A 147 -14.13 5.71 -5.33
C VAL A 147 -13.91 4.27 -5.77
N GLU A 148 -13.83 3.34 -4.83
CA GLU A 148 -13.50 1.94 -5.10
C GLU A 148 -14.41 1.00 -4.30
N THR A 149 -14.73 -0.15 -4.88
CA THR A 149 -15.39 -1.25 -4.18
C THR A 149 -14.41 -2.42 -4.12
N GLY A 150 -14.12 -2.95 -2.94
CA GLY A 150 -13.17 -4.07 -2.88
C GLY A 150 -12.66 -4.50 -1.52
N ASP A 151 -13.30 -4.12 -0.42
CA ASP A 151 -12.83 -4.50 0.91
C ASP A 151 -12.79 -6.02 1.06
N TYR A 152 -11.74 -6.51 1.71
CA TYR A 152 -11.64 -7.91 1.98
C TYR A 152 -10.90 -8.21 3.29
N THR A 153 -11.22 -9.37 3.83
CA THR A 153 -10.43 -10.03 4.85
C THR A 153 -10.16 -11.46 4.39
N ALA A 154 -8.90 -11.80 4.19
CA ALA A 154 -8.47 -13.08 3.68
C ALA A 154 -7.62 -13.82 4.71
N HIS A 155 -7.97 -15.09 4.94
CA HIS A 155 -7.23 -16.01 5.77
C HIS A 155 -6.52 -17.02 4.87
N VAL A 156 -5.19 -17.10 4.97
CA VAL A 156 -4.38 -18.00 4.15
C VAL A 156 -3.60 -18.92 5.05
N VAL A 157 -3.80 -20.23 4.88
CA VAL A 157 -2.92 -21.23 5.48
C VAL A 157 -2.04 -21.77 4.37
N SER A 158 -0.72 -21.70 4.56
CA SER A 158 0.25 -22.25 3.61
C SER A 158 1.21 -23.19 4.32
N PHE A 159 1.75 -24.12 3.54
CA PHE A 159 2.67 -25.13 4.03
C PHE A 159 3.78 -25.30 3.01
N GLN A 160 5.00 -24.96 3.40
CA GLN A 160 6.17 -25.11 2.56
C GLN A 160 7.04 -26.25 3.07
N VAL A 161 7.50 -27.12 2.16
CA VAL A 161 8.51 -28.14 2.45
C VAL A 161 9.65 -27.95 1.47
N SER A 162 10.86 -27.87 1.97
CA SER A 162 12.07 -27.84 1.15
C SER A 162 13.06 -28.89 1.64
N SER A 163 13.82 -29.45 0.70
CA SER A 163 14.88 -30.40 0.99
C SER A 163 16.13 -30.02 0.21
N LYS A 164 17.30 -30.07 0.87
CA LYS A 164 18.59 -30.01 0.19
C LYS A 164 18.95 -31.41 -0.29
N TRP A 165 19.34 -31.53 -1.56
CA TRP A 165 19.76 -32.78 -2.18
C TRP A 165 21.25 -32.63 -2.53
N GLY A 166 22.09 -33.45 -1.90
CA GLY A 166 23.55 -33.45 -2.02
C GLY A 166 24.13 -34.68 -1.35
#